data_AF-A0A2V2QCN4-F1
#
_entry.id   AF-A0A2V2QCN4-F1
#
_cell.length_a   1.000
_cell.length_b   1.000
_cell.length_c   1.000
_cell.angle_alpha   90.00
_cell.angle_beta   90.00
_cell.angle_gamma   90.00
#
_symmetry.space_group_name_H-M   'P 1'
#
loop_
_entity.id
_entity.type
_entity.pdbx_description
1 polymer ?
#
loop_
_entity_poly.entity_id
_entity_poly.type
_entity_poly.pdbx_seq_one_letter_code
_entity_poly.pdbx_strand_id
1 'polypeptide(L)'
;MTRSRLAPGAGIVTVPGDRPVLRTADGHFLRIDTGRVGGAELVDRLTAGEGTQEDSVSAPESASASAELDRLVAAFEEAGHAVTGPRRPPLTGRTVHLLGDPVLTGPLARFAAAEGAEVHPATADSLAGLAGRRDTAVVWCLDSPVPEGLWADADRLPARRTAWLRCHREGAHAWIE
;
A
#
# COMPACT_ATOMS: atom_id res chain seq x y z
N MET A 1 7.39 -7.70 6.21
CA MET A 1 6.58 -6.78 5.40
C MET A 1 6.42 -5.50 6.19
N THR A 2 6.81 -4.37 5.60
CA THR A 2 6.82 -3.04 6.23
C THR A 2 5.40 -2.58 6.50
N ARG A 3 4.91 -2.75 7.74
CA ARG A 3 3.63 -2.18 8.17
C ARG A 3 3.88 -0.74 8.59
N SER A 4 4.08 0.14 7.61
CA SER A 4 4.29 1.55 7.91
C SER A 4 3.16 2.08 8.77
N ARG A 5 3.54 2.83 9.81
CA ARG A 5 2.61 3.57 10.67
C ARG A 5 2.21 4.90 10.06
N LEU A 6 2.79 5.33 8.93
CA LEU A 6 2.45 6.61 8.32
C LEU A 6 1.00 6.61 7.81
N ALA A 7 0.34 7.75 7.93
CA ALA A 7 -0.98 7.95 7.36
C ALA A 7 -0.93 7.80 5.82
N PRO A 8 -2.02 7.37 5.16
CA PRO A 8 -2.07 7.27 3.70
C PRO A 8 -1.67 8.58 3.01
N GLY A 9 -0.80 8.48 2.01
CA GLY A 9 -0.27 9.63 1.28
C GLY A 9 0.87 10.37 2.00
N ALA A 10 1.09 10.10 3.29
CA ALA A 10 2.26 10.59 4.00
C ALA A 10 3.47 9.69 3.75
N GLY A 11 4.67 10.27 3.82
CA GLY A 11 5.92 9.56 3.57
C GLY A 11 7.10 10.26 4.25
N ILE A 12 8.14 9.51 4.63
CA ILE A 12 9.42 10.12 4.97
C ILE A 12 10.28 10.17 3.72
N VAL A 13 10.86 11.34 3.44
CA VAL A 13 11.88 11.52 2.41
C VAL A 13 13.17 12.00 3.05
N THR A 14 14.30 11.54 2.52
CA THR A 14 15.61 12.09 2.85
C THR A 14 15.91 13.24 1.90
N VAL A 15 16.29 14.39 2.46
CA VAL A 15 16.77 15.55 1.71
C VAL A 15 18.27 15.70 1.90
N PRO A 16 18.99 16.40 1.00
CA PRO A 16 20.42 16.68 1.20
C PRO A 16 20.68 17.28 2.59
N GLY A 17 21.62 16.69 3.33
CA GLY A 17 21.87 17.00 4.74
C GLY A 17 21.37 15.96 5.74
N ASP A 18 20.93 14.79 5.27
CA ASP A 18 20.59 13.57 6.03
C ASP A 18 19.53 13.74 7.13
N ARG A 19 18.73 14.81 7.05
CA ARG A 19 17.61 15.02 7.97
C ARG A 19 16.32 14.49 7.35
N PRO A 20 15.56 13.65 8.06
CA PRO A 20 14.29 13.16 7.56
C PRO A 20 13.27 14.30 7.48
N VAL A 21 12.51 14.34 6.39
CA VAL A 21 11.41 15.28 6.15
C VAL A 21 10.13 14.49 5.97
N LEU A 22 9.06 14.93 6.62
CA LEU A 22 7.73 14.38 6.43
C LEU A 22 7.08 15.02 5.21
N ARG A 23 6.75 14.23 4.20
CA ARG A 23 5.73 14.60 3.21
C ARG A 23 4.36 14.24 3.80
N THR A 24 3.46 15.21 3.90
CA THR A 24 2.09 15.01 4.36
C THR A 24 1.20 14.45 3.23
N ALA A 25 0.00 13.98 3.60
CA ALA A 25 -0.94 13.37 2.64
C ALA A 25 -1.40 14.32 1.52
N ASP A 26 -1.47 15.61 1.83
CA ASP A 26 -1.77 16.72 0.90
C ASP A 26 -0.54 17.24 0.14
N GLY A 27 0.65 16.70 0.41
CA GLY A 27 1.87 16.99 -0.36
C GLY A 27 2.71 18.14 0.18
N HIS A 28 2.46 18.63 1.39
CA HIS A 28 3.37 19.56 2.07
C HIS A 28 4.58 18.84 2.65
N PHE A 29 5.66 19.59 2.87
CA PHE A 29 6.90 19.08 3.47
C PHE A 29 7.14 19.75 4.82
N LEU A 30 7.22 18.93 5.87
CA LEU A 30 7.45 19.37 7.25
C LEU A 30 8.82 18.89 7.71
N ARG A 31 9.63 19.82 8.24
CA ARG A 31 10.90 19.47 8.89
C ARG A 31 10.58 18.70 10.17
N ILE A 32 11.18 17.53 10.33
CA ILE A 32 11.07 16.76 11.57
C ILE A 32 12.15 17.27 12.52
N ASP A 33 11.73 17.72 13.70
CA ASP A 33 12.65 18.00 14.79
C ASP A 33 12.81 16.73 15.62
N THR A 34 13.91 16.00 15.41
CA THR A 34 14.16 14.73 16.08
C THR A 34 14.73 14.91 17.48
N GLY A 35 15.10 16.12 17.89
CA GLY A 35 15.75 16.35 19.18
C GLY A 35 17.01 15.49 19.34
N ARG A 36 16.99 14.59 20.33
CA ARG A 36 18.08 13.62 20.58
C ARG A 36 17.85 12.26 19.92
N VAL A 37 16.69 12.04 19.31
CA VAL A 37 16.34 10.80 18.61
C VAL A 37 17.12 10.72 17.29
N GLY A 38 17.69 9.55 17.00
CA GLY A 38 18.34 9.30 15.72
C GLY A 38 17.32 9.30 14.58
N GLY A 39 17.61 10.00 13.47
CA GLY A 39 16.71 10.05 12.33
C GLY A 39 16.38 8.68 11.74
N ALA A 40 17.38 7.78 11.67
CA ALA A 40 17.18 6.41 11.20
C ALA A 40 16.26 5.59 12.12
N GLU A 41 16.42 5.73 13.44
CA GLU A 41 15.59 5.04 14.44
C GLU A 41 14.11 5.43 14.33
N LEU A 42 13.83 6.73 14.13
CA LEU A 42 12.48 7.21 13.86
C LEU A 42 11.92 6.64 12.56
N VAL A 43 12.71 6.63 11.48
CA VAL A 43 12.29 6.11 10.18
C VAL A 43 11.97 4.63 10.28
N ASP A 44 12.81 3.84 10.93
CA ASP A 44 12.58 2.41 11.14
C ASP A 44 11.28 2.20 11.93
N ARG A 45 11.06 2.95 13.02
CA ARG A 45 9.83 2.86 13.82
C ARG A 45 8.56 3.17 13.02
N LEU A 46 8.62 4.17 12.13
CA LEU A 46 7.47 4.63 11.32
C LEU A 46 7.26 3.82 10.03
N THR A 47 8.30 3.17 9.48
CA THR A 47 8.24 2.50 8.17
C THR A 47 8.31 0.98 8.26
N ALA A 48 9.03 0.41 9.24
CA ALA A 48 9.15 -1.04 9.39
C ALA A 48 7.85 -1.67 9.92
N GLY A 49 7.12 -0.94 10.78
CA GLY A 49 6.08 -1.54 11.62
C GLY A 49 6.73 -2.45 12.65
N GLU A 50 6.38 -2.27 13.93
CA GLU A 50 7.02 -2.87 15.12
C GLU A 50 7.77 -4.19 14.84
N GLY A 51 9.08 -4.06 14.65
CA GLY A 51 10.01 -5.18 14.77
C GLY A 51 10.05 -5.60 16.23
N THR A 52 9.98 -6.91 16.44
CA THR A 52 9.98 -7.62 17.72
C THR A 52 10.89 -6.95 18.73
N GLN A 53 10.32 -6.42 19.80
CA GLN A 53 11.06 -6.02 20.99
C GLN A 53 11.43 -7.30 21.74
N GLU A 54 12.50 -7.98 21.28
CA GLU A 54 13.17 -8.98 22.10
C GLU A 54 13.92 -8.26 23.21
N ASP A 55 13.53 -8.62 24.44
CA ASP A 55 14.09 -8.21 25.72
C ASP A 55 15.60 -7.98 25.66
N SER A 56 16.00 -6.72 25.49
CA SER A 56 17.38 -6.28 25.67
C SER A 56 17.42 -5.31 26.84
N VAL A 57 17.68 -5.88 28.02
CA VAL A 57 18.01 -5.15 29.24
C VAL A 57 19.27 -4.32 28.96
N SER A 58 19.15 -2.99 28.85
CA SER A 58 20.32 -2.10 28.78
C SER A 58 20.01 -0.69 29.28
N ALA A 59 20.63 -0.36 30.43
CA ALA A 59 21.06 0.96 30.94
C ALA A 59 20.08 2.18 30.95
N PRO A 60 20.19 3.07 31.95
CA PRO A 60 19.26 4.19 32.13
C PRO A 60 19.29 5.28 31.03
N GLU A 61 20.34 5.34 30.19
CA GLU A 61 20.41 6.29 29.06
C GLU A 61 19.51 5.87 27.89
N SER A 62 19.39 4.56 27.63
CA SER A 62 18.55 3.99 26.58
C SER A 62 17.06 4.19 26.84
N ALA A 63 16.67 4.20 28.12
CA ALA A 63 15.28 4.44 28.53
C ALA A 63 14.80 5.87 28.20
N SER A 64 15.69 6.86 28.33
CA SER A 64 15.38 8.25 27.99
C SER A 64 15.22 8.45 26.49
N ALA A 65 16.07 7.81 25.67
CA ALA A 65 15.97 7.86 24.21
C ALA A 65 14.69 7.19 23.70
N SER A 66 14.34 6.02 24.27
CA SER A 66 13.08 5.33 23.97
C SER A 66 11.86 6.18 24.33
N ALA A 67 11.84 6.84 25.49
CA ALA A 67 10.74 7.71 25.89
C ALA A 67 10.63 8.99 25.04
N GLU A 68 11.73 9.47 24.46
CA GLU A 68 11.72 10.58 23.50
C GLU A 68 11.21 10.13 22.13
N LEU A 69 11.62 8.94 21.66
CA LEU A 69 11.09 8.32 20.45
C LEU A 69 9.58 8.07 20.55
N ASP A 70 9.10 7.52 21.65
CA ASP A 70 7.66 7.26 21.85
C ASP A 70 6.85 8.56 21.88
N ARG A 71 7.39 9.63 22.49
CA ARG A 71 6.78 10.97 22.44
C ARG A 71 6.73 11.52 21.02
N LEU A 72 7.78 11.31 20.23
CA LEU A 72 7.83 11.78 18.84
C LEU A 72 6.83 11.01 17.97
N VAL A 73 6.71 9.69 18.14
CA VAL A 73 5.68 8.89 17.47
C VAL A 73 4.27 9.36 17.88
N ALA A 74 4.03 9.60 19.17
CA ALA A 74 2.75 10.12 19.65
C ALA A 74 2.40 11.47 19.02
N ALA A 75 3.38 12.36 18.82
CA ALA A 75 3.16 13.64 18.14
C ALA A 75 2.76 13.47 16.67
N PHE A 76 3.34 12.48 15.96
CA PHE A 76 2.90 12.14 14.60
C PHE A 76 1.45 11.62 14.60
N GLU A 77 1.07 10.81 15.59
CA GLU A 77 -0.28 10.28 15.70
C GLU A 77 -1.30 11.37 16.05
N GLU A 78 -0.99 12.23 17.01
CA GLU A 78 -1.83 13.37 17.39
C GLU A 78 -2.05 14.34 16.22
N ALA A 79 -1.00 14.56 15.41
CA ALA A 79 -1.09 15.36 14.19
C ALA A 79 -1.75 14.64 13.00
N GLY A 80 -2.13 13.36 13.15
CA GLY A 80 -2.75 12.57 12.08
C GLY A 80 -1.80 12.14 10.96
N HIS A 81 -0.49 12.19 11.20
CA HIS A 81 0.56 11.78 10.27
C HIS A 81 1.01 10.33 10.49
N ALA A 82 0.67 9.74 11.63
CA ALA A 82 0.83 8.31 11.90
C ALA A 82 -0.45 7.69 12.48
N VAL A 83 -0.56 6.37 12.39
CA VAL A 83 -1.64 5.55 12.95
C VAL A 83 -1.13 4.75 14.15
N THR A 84 -1.99 4.64 15.17
CA THR A 84 -1.70 4.04 16.49
C THR A 84 -1.49 2.53 16.48
N GLY A 85 -1.68 1.85 15.35
CA GLY A 85 -1.48 0.39 15.27
C GLY A 85 -1.18 -0.11 13.87
N PRO A 86 -0.69 -1.36 13.74
CA PRO A 86 -0.44 -1.99 12.46
C PRO A 86 -1.72 -1.96 11.63
N ARG A 87 -1.68 -1.20 10.53
CA ARG A 87 -2.82 -1.02 9.65
C ARG A 87 -3.23 -2.39 9.10
N ARG A 88 -4.52 -2.73 9.22
CA ARG A 88 -5.08 -3.87 8.50
C ARG A 88 -4.82 -3.63 7.00
N PRO A 89 -4.16 -4.56 6.28
CA PRO A 89 -3.92 -4.40 4.87
C PRO A 89 -5.25 -4.10 4.15
N PRO A 90 -5.28 -3.10 3.25
CA PRO A 90 -6.52 -2.52 2.73
C PRO A 90 -7.37 -3.51 1.94
N LEU A 91 -6.76 -4.57 1.41
CA LEU A 91 -7.46 -5.62 0.66
C LEU A 91 -7.77 -6.87 1.51
N THR A 92 -7.57 -6.81 2.83
CA THR A 92 -7.87 -7.97 3.70
C THR A 92 -9.34 -8.39 3.58
N GLY A 93 -9.57 -9.66 3.27
CA GLY A 93 -10.92 -10.22 3.07
C GLY A 93 -11.55 -9.82 1.74
N ARG A 94 -10.73 -9.39 0.77
CA ARG A 94 -11.13 -9.14 -0.61
C ARG A 94 -10.48 -10.16 -1.53
N THR A 95 -11.21 -10.52 -2.59
CA THR A 95 -10.73 -11.40 -3.65
C THR A 95 -10.47 -10.59 -4.91
N VAL A 96 -9.32 -10.80 -5.56
CA VAL A 96 -8.96 -10.12 -6.81
C VAL A 96 -8.70 -11.16 -7.90
N HIS A 97 -9.52 -11.14 -8.95
CA HIS A 97 -9.31 -11.95 -10.15
C HIS A 97 -8.53 -11.17 -11.19
N LEU A 98 -7.40 -11.71 -11.64
CA LEU A 98 -6.52 -11.07 -12.61
C LEU A 98 -6.61 -11.77 -13.97
N LEU A 99 -6.82 -10.99 -15.03
CA LEU A 99 -6.92 -11.44 -16.41
C LEU A 99 -5.89 -10.72 -17.29
N GLY A 100 -5.44 -11.40 -18.34
CA GLY A 100 -4.58 -10.85 -19.39
C GLY A 100 -3.09 -11.09 -19.15
N ASP A 101 -2.25 -10.15 -19.55
CA ASP A 101 -0.83 -10.40 -19.81
C ASP A 101 0.01 -10.55 -18.52
N PRO A 102 0.77 -11.67 -18.35
CA PRO A 102 1.55 -11.96 -17.14
C PRO A 102 2.58 -10.90 -16.75
N VAL A 103 3.10 -10.15 -17.73
CA VAL A 103 4.05 -9.06 -17.49
C VAL A 103 3.45 -7.95 -16.63
N LEU A 104 2.13 -7.76 -16.69
CA LEU A 104 1.39 -6.81 -15.85
C LEU A 104 0.71 -7.51 -14.67
N THR A 105 0.06 -8.65 -14.90
CA THR A 105 -0.70 -9.35 -13.85
C THR A 105 0.19 -9.99 -12.79
N GLY A 106 1.42 -10.40 -13.13
CA GLY A 106 2.38 -10.99 -12.18
C GLY A 106 2.79 -10.01 -11.06
N PRO A 107 3.36 -8.84 -11.39
CA PRO A 107 3.66 -7.80 -10.39
C PRO A 107 2.41 -7.37 -9.61
N LEU A 108 1.28 -7.19 -10.30
CA LEU A 108 0.01 -6.79 -9.66
C LEU A 108 -0.48 -7.83 -8.65
N ALA A 109 -0.39 -9.12 -8.96
CA ALA A 109 -0.74 -10.20 -8.05
C ALA A 109 0.08 -10.13 -6.76
N ARG A 110 1.40 -9.94 -6.90
CA ARG A 110 2.31 -9.80 -5.75
C ARG A 110 1.96 -8.60 -4.88
N PHE A 111 1.67 -7.45 -5.49
CA PHE A 111 1.28 -6.24 -4.74
C PHE A 111 -0.08 -6.39 -4.08
N ALA A 112 -1.08 -6.94 -4.77
CA ALA A 112 -2.41 -7.16 -4.18
C ALA A 112 -2.36 -8.16 -3.01
N ALA A 113 -1.61 -9.26 -3.15
CA ALA A 113 -1.41 -10.23 -2.07
C ALA A 113 -0.66 -9.61 -0.88
N ALA A 114 0.33 -8.75 -1.13
CA ALA A 114 1.02 -7.99 -0.10
C ALA A 114 0.07 -7.06 0.68
N GLU A 115 -0.93 -6.50 0.01
CA GLU A 115 -2.00 -5.69 0.60
C GLU A 115 -3.16 -6.53 1.19
N GLY A 116 -2.98 -7.86 1.28
CA GLY A 116 -3.87 -8.80 1.97
C GLY A 116 -5.02 -9.38 1.13
N ALA A 117 -4.99 -9.20 -0.19
CA ALA A 117 -5.98 -9.80 -1.09
C ALA A 117 -5.76 -11.31 -1.26
N GLU A 118 -6.85 -12.05 -1.43
CA GLU A 118 -6.79 -13.37 -2.06
C GLU A 118 -6.78 -13.18 -3.59
N VAL A 119 -5.70 -13.57 -4.25
CA VAL A 119 -5.53 -13.31 -5.69
C VAL A 119 -5.68 -14.60 -6.48
N HIS A 120 -6.50 -14.57 -7.53
CA HIS A 120 -6.67 -15.69 -8.45
C HIS A 120 -6.44 -15.29 -9.90
N PRO A 121 -5.74 -16.09 -10.70
CA PRO A 121 -5.79 -15.94 -12.14
C PRO A 121 -7.20 -16.26 -12.65
N ALA A 122 -7.61 -15.58 -13.71
CA ALA A 122 -8.88 -15.79 -14.38
C ALA A 122 -8.71 -15.69 -15.90
N THR A 123 -9.68 -16.24 -16.61
CA THR A 123 -9.80 -16.12 -18.07
C THR A 123 -11.09 -15.40 -18.43
N ALA A 124 -11.19 -14.90 -19.67
CA ALA A 124 -12.40 -14.23 -20.15
C ALA A 124 -13.66 -15.11 -19.95
N ASP A 125 -13.54 -16.41 -20.23
CA ASP A 125 -14.63 -17.39 -20.08
C ASP A 125 -15.12 -17.54 -18.62
N SER A 126 -14.26 -17.26 -17.64
CA SER A 126 -14.59 -17.40 -16.22
C SER A 126 -15.39 -16.21 -15.66
N LEU A 127 -15.46 -15.08 -16.38
CA LEU A 127 -16.06 -13.82 -15.89
C LEU A 127 -17.52 -13.97 -15.46
N ALA A 128 -18.30 -14.79 -16.18
CA ALA A 128 -19.70 -15.03 -15.85
C ALA A 128 -19.87 -15.62 -14.43
N GLY A 129 -18.92 -16.44 -13.96
CA GLY A 129 -18.93 -17.06 -12.63
C GLY A 129 -18.46 -16.13 -11.49
N LEU A 130 -17.96 -14.94 -11.82
CA LEU A 130 -17.49 -13.93 -10.88
C LEU A 130 -18.56 -12.87 -10.56
N ALA A 131 -19.66 -12.87 -11.31
CA ALA A 131 -20.79 -11.98 -11.12
C ALA A 131 -21.46 -12.16 -9.75
N GLY A 132 -21.86 -11.06 -9.10
CA GLY A 132 -22.66 -11.07 -7.87
C GLY A 132 -21.88 -11.07 -6.56
N ARG A 133 -20.55 -11.17 -6.60
CA ARG A 133 -19.68 -11.27 -5.41
C ARG A 133 -19.22 -9.89 -4.96
N ARG A 134 -19.68 -9.44 -3.77
CA ARG A 134 -19.47 -8.07 -3.28
C ARG A 134 -18.07 -7.79 -2.72
N ASP A 135 -17.35 -8.83 -2.34
CA ASP A 135 -15.98 -8.82 -1.84
C ASP A 135 -14.95 -9.05 -2.95
N THR A 136 -15.41 -9.20 -4.20
CA THR A 136 -14.59 -9.56 -5.34
C THR A 136 -14.41 -8.37 -6.29
N ALA A 137 -13.19 -8.20 -6.78
CA ALA A 137 -12.86 -7.31 -7.88
C ALA A 137 -12.21 -8.09 -9.04
N VAL A 138 -12.47 -7.64 -10.27
CA VAL A 138 -11.85 -8.16 -11.49
C VAL A 138 -10.91 -7.11 -12.06
N VAL A 139 -9.68 -7.46 -12.36
CA VAL A 139 -8.72 -6.56 -13.02
C VAL A 139 -8.21 -7.22 -14.30
N TRP A 140 -8.40 -6.54 -15.44
CA TRP A 140 -7.95 -7.04 -16.74
C TRP A 140 -6.82 -6.16 -17.25
N CYS A 141 -5.61 -6.73 -17.36
CA CYS A 141 -4.40 -6.05 -17.79
C CYS A 141 -3.94 -6.52 -19.19
N LEU A 142 -3.69 -5.61 -20.13
CA LEU A 142 -3.17 -5.94 -21.46
C LEU A 142 -1.87 -5.19 -21.75
N ASP A 143 -0.89 -5.89 -22.31
CA ASP A 143 0.39 -5.36 -22.75
C ASP A 143 0.46 -5.22 -24.27
N SER A 144 -0.66 -4.84 -24.87
CA SER A 144 -0.84 -4.72 -26.30
C SER A 144 -2.05 -3.84 -26.62
N PRO A 145 -2.18 -3.37 -27.87
CA PRO A 145 -3.38 -2.68 -28.32
C PRO A 145 -4.64 -3.50 -28.08
N VAL A 146 -5.69 -2.84 -27.60
CA VAL A 146 -6.92 -3.51 -27.16
C VAL A 146 -7.79 -3.87 -28.37
N PRO A 147 -8.10 -5.16 -28.59
CA PRO A 147 -9.05 -5.57 -29.61
C PRO A 147 -10.45 -5.00 -29.36
N GLU A 148 -11.16 -4.68 -30.44
CA GLU A 148 -12.54 -4.21 -30.36
C GLU A 148 -13.43 -5.24 -29.64
N GLY A 149 -14.25 -4.76 -28.71
CA GLY A 149 -15.23 -5.58 -27.99
C GLY A 149 -14.65 -6.52 -26.91
N LEU A 150 -13.33 -6.54 -26.70
CA LEU A 150 -12.70 -7.46 -25.73
C LEU A 150 -13.29 -7.33 -24.31
N TRP A 151 -13.63 -6.11 -23.91
CA TRP A 151 -14.14 -5.83 -22.56
C TRP A 151 -15.66 -5.90 -22.43
N ALA A 152 -16.40 -6.21 -23.51
CA ALA A 152 -17.85 -6.10 -23.53
C ALA A 152 -18.55 -6.96 -22.45
N ASP A 153 -17.97 -8.09 -22.05
CA ASP A 153 -18.47 -8.92 -20.97
C ASP A 153 -18.10 -8.36 -19.59
N ALA A 154 -16.91 -7.81 -19.45
CA ALA A 154 -16.44 -7.18 -18.21
C ALA A 154 -17.22 -5.89 -17.91
N ASP A 155 -17.55 -5.09 -18.93
CA ASP A 155 -18.41 -3.89 -18.83
C ASP A 155 -19.79 -4.18 -18.22
N ARG A 156 -20.26 -5.44 -18.25
CA ARG A 156 -21.55 -5.86 -17.66
C ARG A 156 -21.45 -6.26 -16.19
N LEU A 157 -20.23 -6.43 -15.64
CA LEU A 157 -20.01 -6.83 -14.25
C LEU A 157 -20.59 -5.85 -13.22
N PRO A 158 -20.51 -4.51 -13.39
CA PRO A 158 -21.10 -3.56 -12.44
C PRO A 158 -22.61 -3.72 -12.29
N ALA A 159 -23.33 -4.00 -13.39
CA ALA A 159 -24.77 -4.30 -13.36
C ALA A 159 -25.08 -5.57 -12.53
N ARG A 160 -24.10 -6.45 -12.36
CA ARG A 160 -24.16 -7.65 -11.53
C ARG A 160 -23.48 -7.48 -10.17
N ARG A 161 -23.20 -6.25 -9.73
CA ARG A 161 -22.58 -5.91 -8.44
C ARG A 161 -21.16 -6.44 -8.25
N THR A 162 -20.44 -6.72 -9.33
CA THR A 162 -19.01 -7.05 -9.28
C THR A 162 -18.23 -5.84 -9.76
N ALA A 163 -17.29 -5.37 -8.94
CA ALA A 163 -16.39 -4.30 -9.33
C ALA A 163 -15.37 -4.83 -10.35
N TRP A 164 -15.04 -4.02 -11.35
CA TRP A 164 -13.96 -4.35 -12.26
C TRP A 164 -13.20 -3.09 -12.70
N LEU A 165 -11.97 -3.28 -13.15
CA LEU A 165 -11.06 -2.24 -13.63
C LEU A 165 -10.28 -2.79 -14.82
N ARG A 166 -10.01 -1.93 -15.80
CA ARG A 166 -9.15 -2.25 -16.94
C ARG A 166 -7.85 -1.48 -16.88
N CYS A 167 -6.79 -2.14 -17.32
CA CYS A 167 -5.47 -1.56 -17.48
C CYS A 167 -4.91 -2.03 -18.81
N HIS A 168 -4.38 -1.11 -19.62
CA HIS A 168 -3.61 -1.51 -20.80
C HIS A 168 -2.38 -0.63 -20.97
N ARG A 169 -1.33 -1.21 -21.54
CA ARG A 169 -0.06 -0.55 -21.81
C ARG A 169 0.28 -0.68 -23.29
N GLU A 170 0.53 0.46 -23.92
CA GLU A 170 1.03 0.54 -25.30
C GLU A 170 2.33 1.35 -25.31
N GLY A 171 3.44 0.65 -25.46
CA GLY A 171 4.78 1.23 -25.39
C GLY A 171 5.05 1.85 -24.01
N ALA A 172 5.21 3.17 -23.97
CA ALA A 172 5.50 3.95 -22.77
C ALA A 172 4.25 4.50 -22.06
N HIS A 173 3.06 4.29 -22.63
CA HIS A 173 1.80 4.79 -22.08
C HIS A 173 1.02 3.67 -21.40
N ALA A 174 0.40 3.99 -20.27
CA ALA A 174 -0.51 3.11 -19.56
C ALA A 174 -1.81 3.85 -19.28
N TRP A 175 -2.92 3.17 -19.49
CA TRP A 175 -4.28 3.65 -19.21
C TRP A 175 -4.90 2.79 -18.13
N ILE A 176 -5.59 3.43 -17.20
CA ILE A 176 -6.25 2.82 -16.05
C ILE A 176 -7.66 3.40 -15.99
N GLU A 177 -8.68 2.56 -16.12
CA GLU A 177 -10.09 2.97 -16.26
C GLU A 177 -11.04 2.07 -15.46
#